data_AF-A0A6G3PTS4-F1
#
_entry.id   AF-A0A6G3PTS4-F1
#
_cell.length_a   1.000
_cell.length_b   1.000
_cell.length_c   1.000
_cell.angle_alpha   90.00
_cell.angle_beta   90.00
_cell.angle_gamma   90.00
#
_symmetry.space_group_name_H-M   'P 1'
#
loop_
_entity.id
_entity.type
_entity.pdbx_description
1 polymer ?
#
loop_
_entity_poly.entity_id
_entity_poly.type
_entity_poly.pdbx_seq_one_letter_code
_entity_poly.pdbx_strand_id
1 'polypeptide(L)'
;RTGALGVATRVWSRVPVHRAYQEALPDVPFGPMDPAAVDAWVREATGGLIERLPLEITDDTLLALVNVLALKARWESPFEGWLTQDRPFTDASGTAVPVPTMVKAVPLADAWTVGGAYVVELRCVAEAGGAPGARVRFVLGEPGAGADRVLPA
;
A
#
# COMPACT_ATOMS: atom_id res chain seq x y z
N ARG A 1 -5.29 -6.01 -17.60
CA ARG A 1 -5.05 -6.05 -16.14
C ARG A 1 -4.04 -4.97 -15.85
N THR A 2 -4.45 -4.01 -15.04
CA THR A 2 -3.71 -2.79 -14.70
C THR A 2 -2.41 -3.16 -13.98
N GLY A 3 -1.28 -2.64 -14.45
CA GLY A 3 0.05 -3.11 -14.03
C GLY A 3 0.55 -2.54 -12.70
N ALA A 4 -0.08 -1.47 -12.21
CA ALA A 4 0.41 -0.68 -11.09
C ALA A 4 -0.45 -0.77 -9.83
N LEU A 5 -1.77 -0.98 -9.91
CA LEU A 5 -2.64 -1.16 -8.74
C LEU A 5 -3.53 -2.40 -8.89
N GLY A 6 -3.41 -3.33 -7.95
CA GLY A 6 -4.30 -4.48 -7.78
C GLY A 6 -5.15 -4.29 -6.53
N VAL A 7 -6.48 -4.39 -6.69
CA VAL A 7 -7.44 -4.46 -5.58
C VAL A 7 -8.35 -5.64 -5.83
N ALA A 8 -8.55 -6.47 -4.81
CA ALA A 8 -9.49 -7.58 -4.89
C ALA A 8 -10.12 -7.83 -3.51
N THR A 9 -11.37 -8.25 -3.52
CA THR A 9 -12.12 -8.62 -2.32
C THR A 9 -12.72 -9.99 -2.52
N ARG A 10 -12.64 -10.86 -1.51
CA ARG A 10 -13.23 -12.20 -1.55
C ARG A 10 -13.69 -12.63 -0.15
N VAL A 11 -14.80 -13.36 -0.09
CA VAL A 11 -15.29 -14.00 1.12
C VAL A 11 -14.96 -15.49 1.09
N TRP A 12 -14.43 -15.97 2.21
CA TRP A 12 -14.15 -17.38 2.47
C TRP A 12 -14.98 -17.83 3.66
N SER A 13 -15.69 -18.94 3.57
CA SER A 13 -16.57 -19.40 4.66
C SER A 13 -16.60 -20.91 4.83
N ARG A 14 -16.62 -21.36 6.09
CA ARG A 14 -16.85 -22.76 6.48
C ARG A 14 -18.34 -23.12 6.54
N VAL A 15 -19.20 -22.11 6.64
CA VAL A 15 -20.64 -22.27 6.83
C VAL A 15 -21.42 -21.75 5.62
N PRO A 16 -22.64 -22.26 5.38
CA PRO A 16 -23.48 -21.72 4.32
C PRO A 16 -23.76 -20.22 4.53
N VAL A 17 -23.42 -19.40 3.53
CA VAL A 17 -23.75 -17.98 3.51
C VAL A 17 -25.11 -17.78 2.87
N HIS A 18 -26.03 -17.09 3.56
CA HIS A 18 -27.38 -16.86 3.05
C HIS A 18 -27.35 -16.14 1.69
N ARG A 19 -28.21 -16.59 0.76
CA ARG A 19 -28.26 -16.09 -0.62
C ARG A 19 -28.38 -14.58 -0.72
N ALA A 20 -29.19 -13.97 0.14
CA ALA A 20 -29.37 -12.52 0.18
C ALA A 20 -28.06 -11.73 0.41
N TYR A 21 -27.09 -12.27 1.17
CA TYR A 21 -25.78 -11.62 1.35
C TYR A 21 -24.90 -11.71 0.10
N GLN A 22 -24.98 -12.83 -0.61
CA GLN A 22 -24.25 -13.00 -1.87
C GLN A 22 -24.82 -12.07 -2.94
N GLU A 23 -26.14 -11.93 -3.00
CA GLU A 23 -26.84 -11.04 -3.94
C GLU A 23 -26.59 -9.55 -3.62
N ALA A 24 -26.40 -9.20 -2.35
CA ALA A 24 -26.03 -7.85 -1.93
C ALA A 24 -24.59 -7.45 -2.31
N LEU A 25 -23.73 -8.41 -2.65
CA LEU A 25 -22.31 -8.20 -2.98
C LEU A 25 -21.95 -8.88 -4.32
N PRO A 26 -22.53 -8.44 -5.45
CA PRO A 26 -22.39 -9.14 -6.73
C PRO A 26 -20.95 -9.20 -7.27
N ASP A 27 -20.10 -8.24 -6.88
CA ASP A 27 -18.70 -8.16 -7.32
C ASP A 27 -17.72 -8.90 -6.38
N VAL A 28 -18.21 -9.48 -5.27
CA VAL A 28 -17.39 -10.18 -4.28
C VAL A 28 -17.62 -11.69 -4.42
N PRO A 29 -16.61 -12.46 -4.86
CA PRO A 29 -16.73 -13.90 -4.90
C PRO A 29 -16.82 -14.51 -3.49
N PHE A 30 -17.60 -15.57 -3.36
CA PHE A 30 -17.70 -16.40 -2.16
C PHE A 30 -17.09 -17.77 -2.44
N GLY A 31 -16.45 -18.37 -1.44
CA GLY A 31 -15.87 -19.71 -1.57
C GLY A 31 -15.71 -20.43 -0.23
N PRO A 32 -15.44 -21.74 -0.27
CA PRO A 32 -15.19 -22.53 0.94
C PRO A 32 -13.91 -22.06 1.61
N MET A 33 -13.89 -21.98 2.95
CA MET A 33 -12.70 -21.65 3.71
C MET A 33 -11.62 -22.73 3.56
N ASP A 34 -10.50 -22.36 2.94
CA ASP A 34 -9.27 -23.17 2.84
C ASP A 34 -8.08 -22.23 2.99
N PRO A 35 -7.33 -22.28 4.11
CA PRO A 35 -6.18 -21.40 4.35
C PRO A 35 -5.15 -21.38 3.21
N ALA A 36 -4.87 -22.54 2.60
CA ALA A 36 -3.90 -22.62 1.51
C ALA A 36 -4.42 -21.94 0.24
N ALA A 37 -5.71 -22.09 -0.07
CA ALA A 37 -6.34 -21.40 -1.19
C ALA A 37 -6.44 -19.89 -0.95
N VAL A 38 -6.65 -19.46 0.29
CA VAL A 38 -6.66 -18.05 0.67
C VAL A 38 -5.28 -17.43 0.42
N ASP A 39 -4.21 -18.05 0.90
CA ASP A 39 -2.84 -17.56 0.70
C ASP A 39 -2.45 -17.54 -0.78
N ALA A 40 -2.79 -18.60 -1.53
CA ALA A 40 -2.56 -18.65 -2.97
C ALA A 40 -3.29 -17.51 -3.71
N TRP A 41 -4.54 -17.24 -3.33
CA TRP A 41 -5.32 -16.14 -3.89
C TRP A 41 -4.75 -14.77 -3.51
N VAL A 42 -4.32 -14.56 -2.26
CA VAL A 42 -3.67 -13.31 -1.81
C VAL A 42 -2.41 -13.06 -2.64
N ARG A 43 -1.57 -14.10 -2.80
CA ARG A 43 -0.34 -14.01 -3.59
C ARG A 43 -0.63 -13.67 -5.04
N GLU A 44 -1.62 -14.31 -5.68
CA GLU A 44 -1.99 -14.01 -7.06
C GLU A 44 -2.52 -12.57 -7.20
N ALA A 45 -3.48 -12.19 -6.35
CA ALA A 45 -4.15 -10.89 -6.41
C ALA A 45 -3.20 -9.72 -6.15
N THR A 46 -2.10 -9.95 -5.42
CA THR A 46 -1.10 -8.93 -5.10
C THR A 46 0.14 -8.98 -6.00
N GLY A 47 0.12 -9.82 -7.04
CA GLY A 47 1.28 -10.01 -7.92
C GLY A 47 2.53 -10.51 -7.16
N GLY A 48 2.33 -11.20 -6.04
CA GLY A 48 3.38 -11.73 -5.17
C GLY A 48 3.94 -10.75 -4.14
N LEU A 49 3.40 -9.53 -4.00
CA LEU A 49 3.86 -8.59 -2.96
C LEU A 49 3.48 -9.02 -1.55
N ILE A 50 2.35 -9.71 -1.41
CA ILE A 50 1.91 -10.32 -0.15
C ILE A 50 1.86 -11.82 -0.38
N GLU A 51 2.77 -12.56 0.26
CA GLU A 51 2.90 -14.01 0.02
C GLU A 51 1.79 -14.82 0.67
N ARG A 52 1.28 -14.35 1.82
CA ARG A 52 0.24 -15.00 2.62
C ARG A 52 -0.49 -14.00 3.49
N LEU A 53 -1.65 -14.38 4.04
CA LEU A 53 -2.32 -13.54 5.02
C LEU A 53 -1.45 -13.35 6.28
N PRO A 54 -1.39 -12.11 6.82
CA PRO A 54 -0.71 -11.87 8.10
C PRO A 54 -1.53 -12.36 9.31
N LEU A 55 -2.79 -12.75 9.09
CA LEU A 55 -3.68 -13.30 10.09
C LEU A 55 -3.75 -14.83 9.94
N GLU A 56 -3.66 -15.55 11.06
CA GLU A 56 -3.89 -16.98 11.11
C GLU A 56 -5.39 -17.31 10.98
N ILE A 57 -5.74 -18.17 10.01
CA ILE A 57 -7.09 -18.73 9.88
C ILE A 57 -7.13 -20.02 10.69
N THR A 58 -7.78 -19.96 11.85
CA THR A 58 -7.94 -21.10 12.77
C THR A 58 -9.16 -21.93 12.44
N ASP A 59 -9.34 -23.03 13.19
CA ASP A 59 -10.53 -23.87 13.04
C ASP A 59 -11.84 -23.22 13.48
N ASP A 60 -11.75 -22.22 14.36
CA ASP A 60 -12.89 -21.44 14.84
C ASP A 60 -13.28 -20.30 13.88
N THR A 61 -12.47 -20.04 12.85
CA THR A 61 -12.77 -19.00 11.85
C THR A 61 -13.87 -19.48 10.90
N LEU A 62 -15.12 -19.14 11.20
CA LEU A 62 -16.29 -19.51 10.37
C LEU A 62 -16.39 -18.75 9.04
N LEU A 63 -15.93 -17.50 9.02
CA LEU A 63 -15.98 -16.62 7.85
C LEU A 63 -14.84 -15.60 7.89
N ALA A 64 -14.26 -15.33 6.72
CA ALA A 64 -13.25 -14.29 6.52
C ALA A 64 -13.62 -13.47 5.28
N LEU A 65 -13.77 -12.15 5.45
CA LEU A 65 -13.82 -11.19 4.35
C LEU A 65 -12.43 -10.62 4.17
N VAL A 66 -11.80 -10.94 3.05
CA VAL A 66 -10.43 -10.53 2.77
C VAL A 66 -10.43 -9.51 1.65
N ASN A 67 -9.90 -8.32 1.94
CA ASN A 67 -9.56 -7.31 0.94
C ASN A 67 -8.04 -7.21 0.84
N VAL A 68 -7.54 -7.20 -0.39
CA VAL A 68 -6.11 -6.98 -0.68
C VAL A 68 -5.95 -5.77 -1.58
N LEU A 69 -4.90 -5.00 -1.29
CA LEU A 69 -4.49 -3.85 -2.08
C LEU A 69 -2.97 -3.92 -2.26
N ALA A 70 -2.53 -3.91 -3.51
CA ALA A 70 -1.13 -3.97 -3.90
C ALA A 70 -0.83 -2.89 -4.94
N LEU A 71 0.08 -1.98 -4.60
CA LEU A 71 0.55 -0.94 -5.51
C LEU A 71 2.00 -1.22 -5.92
N LYS A 72 2.22 -1.47 -7.20
CA LYS A 72 3.54 -1.58 -7.84
C LYS A 72 3.72 -0.47 -8.87
N ALA A 73 4.09 0.72 -8.40
CA ALA A 73 4.20 1.89 -9.25
C ALA A 73 5.66 2.17 -9.69
N ARG A 74 5.79 2.87 -10.81
CA ARG A 74 7.05 3.47 -11.26
C ARG A 74 6.94 4.97 -11.16
N TRP A 75 7.98 5.66 -10.68
CA TRP A 75 8.03 7.11 -10.71
C TRP A 75 7.98 7.63 -12.15
N GLU A 76 7.18 8.67 -12.39
CA GLU A 76 7.13 9.36 -13.69
C GLU A 76 8.50 9.94 -14.04
N SER A 77 9.18 10.50 -13.04
CA SER A 77 10.57 10.92 -13.13
C SER A 77 11.36 10.21 -12.03
N PRO A 78 12.11 9.13 -12.38
CA PRO A 78 12.87 8.32 -11.42
C PRO A 78 13.95 9.09 -10.67
N PHE A 79 14.43 8.47 -9.58
CA PHE A 79 15.65 8.90 -8.92
C PHE A 79 16.86 8.37 -9.68
N GLU A 80 17.89 9.19 -9.78
CA GLU A 80 19.18 8.80 -10.34
C GLU A 80 19.92 7.90 -9.36
N GLY A 81 20.07 6.61 -9.69
CA GLY A 81 20.63 5.61 -8.77
C GLY A 81 22.03 5.97 -8.26
N TRP A 82 22.86 6.60 -9.10
CA TRP A 82 24.23 7.01 -8.76
C TRP A 82 24.30 8.19 -7.78
N LEU A 83 23.19 8.89 -7.52
CA LEU A 83 23.09 9.90 -6.46
C LEU A 83 22.70 9.31 -5.10
N THR A 84 22.36 8.02 -5.04
CA THR A 84 21.98 7.34 -3.79
C THR A 84 23.22 7.11 -2.94
N GLN A 85 23.18 7.58 -1.69
CA GLN A 85 24.30 7.49 -0.75
C GLN A 85 23.79 7.21 0.65
N ASP A 86 24.59 6.52 1.46
CA ASP A 86 24.27 6.31 2.87
C ASP A 86 24.24 7.65 3.62
N ARG A 87 23.10 7.97 4.24
CA ARG A 87 22.93 9.16 5.08
C ARG A 87 22.18 8.81 6.36
N PRO A 88 22.35 9.59 7.45
CA PRO A 88 21.63 9.35 8.69
C PRO A 88 20.12 9.52 8.52
N PHE A 89 19.35 8.53 8.97
CA PHE A 89 17.91 8.56 9.15
C PHE A 89 17.59 8.37 10.64
N THR A 90 16.84 9.31 11.23
CA THR A 90 16.41 9.22 12.63
C THR A 90 15.09 8.45 12.69
N ASP A 91 15.09 7.28 13.32
CA ASP A 91 13.90 6.46 13.45
C ASP A 91 12.93 6.98 14.52
N ALA A 92 11.78 6.30 14.68
CA ALA A 92 10.76 6.69 15.66
C ALA A 92 11.22 6.58 17.13
N SER A 93 12.32 5.88 17.41
CA SER A 93 12.95 5.83 18.73
C SER A 93 13.94 6.98 18.98
N GLY A 94 14.22 7.79 17.96
CA GLY A 94 15.24 8.84 18.00
C GLY A 94 16.65 8.35 17.64
N THR A 95 16.79 7.11 17.19
CA THR A 95 18.10 6.53 16.85
C THR A 95 18.48 6.85 15.41
N ALA A 96 19.70 7.38 15.20
CA ALA A 96 20.22 7.66 13.87
C ALA A 96 20.89 6.41 13.27
N VAL A 97 20.36 5.93 12.14
CA VAL A 97 20.90 4.79 11.39
C VAL A 97 21.22 5.20 9.95
N PRO A 98 22.32 4.70 9.34
CA PRO A 98 22.61 4.98 7.94
C PRO A 98 21.61 4.25 7.03
N VAL A 99 21.02 4.97 6.08
CA VAL A 99 20.15 4.39 5.04
C VAL A 99 20.56 4.88 3.64
N PRO A 100 20.39 4.05 2.59
CA PRO A 100 20.61 4.47 1.21
C PRO A 100 19.59 5.54 0.84
N THR A 101 20.00 6.79 0.91
CA THR A 101 19.11 7.95 0.74
C THR A 101 19.15 8.40 -0.70
N MET A 102 17.99 8.31 -1.36
CA MET A 102 17.80 8.83 -2.72
C MET A 102 17.68 10.36 -2.69
N VAL A 103 18.16 11.03 -3.74
CA VAL A 103 18.12 12.50 -3.85
C VAL A 103 17.61 12.91 -5.22
N LYS A 104 16.76 13.93 -5.26
CA LYS A 104 16.24 14.53 -6.49
C LYS A 104 15.76 15.96 -6.24
N ALA A 105 15.94 16.83 -7.23
CA ALA A 105 15.30 18.15 -7.23
C ALA A 105 13.82 18.03 -7.64
N VAL A 106 12.93 18.71 -6.91
CA VAL A 106 11.49 18.76 -7.21
C VAL A 106 11.07 20.17 -7.61
N PRO A 107 10.11 20.33 -8.54
CA PRO A 107 9.54 21.64 -8.85
C PRO A 107 8.92 22.28 -7.60
N LEU A 108 9.05 23.60 -7.46
CA LEU A 108 8.41 24.33 -6.34
C LEU A 108 6.89 24.16 -6.31
N ALA A 109 6.25 23.94 -7.46
CA ALA A 109 4.81 23.66 -7.54
C ALA A 109 4.41 22.32 -6.90
N ASP A 110 5.36 21.40 -6.72
CA ASP A 110 5.15 20.08 -6.12
C ASP A 110 5.55 20.03 -4.64
N ALA A 111 5.97 21.16 -4.06
CA ALA A 111 6.38 21.27 -2.66
C ALA A 111 5.68 22.44 -1.97
N TRP A 112 5.07 22.21 -0.81
CA TRP A 112 4.39 23.24 -0.04
C TRP A 112 4.46 22.97 1.45
N THR A 113 4.07 23.94 2.27
CA THR A 113 3.92 23.78 3.71
C THR A 113 2.45 23.81 4.13
N VAL A 114 2.08 22.99 5.10
CA VAL A 114 0.74 22.97 5.70
C VAL A 114 0.85 22.63 7.18
N GLY A 115 0.35 23.51 8.05
CA GLY A 115 0.36 23.27 9.50
C GLY A 115 1.75 23.01 10.09
N GLY A 116 2.81 23.64 9.57
CA GLY A 116 4.20 23.42 9.99
C GLY A 116 4.88 22.19 9.38
N ALA A 117 4.13 21.34 8.65
CA ALA A 117 4.70 20.23 7.90
C ALA A 117 5.12 20.66 6.48
N TYR A 118 6.19 20.05 5.98
CA TYR A 118 6.64 20.11 4.60
C TYR A 118 6.04 18.96 3.81
N VAL A 119 5.43 19.26 2.67
CA VAL A 119 4.84 18.25 1.78
C VAL A 119 5.56 18.30 0.44
N VAL A 120 5.92 17.12 -0.07
CA VAL A 120 6.44 16.93 -1.44
C VAL A 120 5.58 15.89 -2.15
N GLU A 121 5.01 16.25 -3.30
CA GLU A 121 4.21 15.34 -4.14
C GLU A 121 5.06 14.80 -5.31
N LEU A 122 5.16 13.48 -5.42
CA LEU A 122 5.75 12.80 -6.57
C LEU A 122 4.68 12.04 -7.35
N ARG A 123 4.83 12.02 -8.67
CA ARG A 123 3.91 11.35 -9.60
C ARG A 123 4.48 10.01 -10.03
N CYS A 124 3.61 9.03 -10.15
CA CYS A 124 3.90 7.76 -10.80
C CYS A 124 3.46 7.80 -12.28
N VAL A 125 4.09 6.96 -13.09
CA VAL A 125 3.73 6.75 -14.50
C VAL A 125 2.26 6.35 -14.60
N ALA A 126 1.53 7.00 -15.49
CA ALA A 126 0.16 6.62 -15.83
C ALA A 126 0.13 5.27 -16.56
N GLU A 127 -0.93 4.49 -16.33
CA GLU A 127 -1.06 3.20 -17.01
C GLU A 127 -1.48 3.37 -18.47
N ALA A 128 -1.02 2.43 -19.32
CA ALA A 128 -1.49 2.34 -20.69
C ALA A 128 -3.00 2.03 -20.70
N GLY A 129 -3.82 3.02 -21.06
CA GLY A 129 -5.28 2.90 -21.04
C GLY A 129 -6.03 4.01 -20.28
N GLY A 130 -5.32 4.98 -19.68
CA GLY A 130 -5.91 6.29 -19.37
C GLY A 130 -6.21 6.60 -17.91
N ALA A 131 -5.93 5.70 -16.96
CA ALA A 131 -5.96 6.06 -15.55
C ALA A 131 -4.72 6.90 -15.19
N PRO A 132 -4.87 8.06 -14.52
CA PRO A 132 -3.73 8.82 -14.04
C PRO A 132 -2.91 7.98 -13.05
N GLY A 133 -1.59 8.10 -13.13
CA GLY A 133 -0.71 7.41 -12.19
C GLY A 133 -0.94 7.87 -10.75
N ALA A 134 -0.58 7.00 -9.80
CA ALA A 134 -0.66 7.34 -8.38
C ALA A 134 0.14 8.61 -8.07
N ARG A 135 -0.34 9.39 -7.11
CA ARG A 135 0.41 10.52 -6.52
C ARG A 135 0.82 10.13 -5.11
N VAL A 136 2.10 10.21 -4.82
CA VAL A 136 2.68 9.91 -3.51
C VAL A 136 3.07 11.23 -2.86
N ARG A 137 2.52 11.50 -1.69
CA ARG A 137 2.86 12.69 -0.90
C ARG A 137 3.73 12.28 0.28
N PHE A 138 4.94 12.81 0.33
CA PHE A 138 5.81 12.72 1.49
C PHE A 138 5.51 13.90 2.39
N VAL A 139 5.13 13.63 3.63
CA VAL A 139 4.81 14.66 4.63
C VAL A 139 5.85 14.55 5.74
N LEU A 140 6.57 15.63 5.99
CA LEU A 140 7.63 15.72 6.98
C LEU A 140 7.30 16.82 7.97
N GLY A 141 7.26 16.49 9.26
CA GLY A 141 7.08 17.47 10.32
C GLY A 141 8.30 18.35 10.55
N GLU A 142 8.19 19.25 11.53
CA GLU A 142 9.36 19.95 12.06
C GLU A 142 10.38 18.94 12.64
N PRO A 143 11.69 19.28 12.67
CA PRO A 143 12.69 18.43 13.30
C PRO A 143 12.29 18.03 14.73
N GLY A 144 12.24 16.72 14.99
CA GLY A 144 11.82 16.15 16.28
C GLY A 144 10.31 15.94 16.45
N ALA A 145 9.48 16.34 15.48
CA ALA A 145 8.07 15.98 15.47
C ALA A 145 7.89 14.50 15.09
N GLY A 146 7.23 13.73 15.96
CA GLY A 146 6.83 12.35 15.67
C GLY A 146 5.76 12.28 14.58
N ALA A 147 5.68 11.14 13.89
CA ALA A 147 4.73 10.93 12.78
C ALA A 147 3.26 11.14 13.20
N ASP A 148 2.93 10.79 14.45
CA ASP A 148 1.63 10.99 15.10
C ASP A 148 1.16 12.45 15.13
N ARG A 149 2.11 13.40 15.15
CA ARG A 149 1.81 14.85 15.12
C ARG A 149 1.68 15.42 13.72
N VAL A 150 2.25 14.74 12.73
CA VAL A 150 2.33 15.20 11.34
C VAL A 150 1.09 14.78 10.55
N LEU A 151 0.61 13.56 10.80
CA LEU A 151 -0.61 13.02 10.23
C LEU A 151 -1.47 12.49 11.39
N PRO A 152 -2.36 13.29 11.97
CA PRO A 152 -3.28 12.79 12.99
C PRO A 152 -4.14 11.68 12.36
N ALA A 153 -4.14 10.52 13.02
CA ALA A 153 -4.89 9.33 12.60
C ALA A 153 -6.41 9.56 12.61
#